data_AF-A0A7S0IHM9-F1
#
_entry.id   AF-A0A7S0IHM9-F1
#
_cell.length_a   1.000
_cell.length_b   1.000
_cell.length_c   1.000
_cell.angle_alpha   90.00
_cell.angle_beta   90.00
_cell.angle_gamma   90.00
#
_symmetry.space_group_name_H-M   'P 1'
#
loop_
_entity.id
_entity.type
_entity.pdbx_description
1 polymer ?
#
loop_
_entity_poly.entity_id
_entity_poly.type
_entity_poly.pdbx_seq_one_letter_code
_entity_poly.pdbx_strand_id
1 'polypeptide(L)'
;VTGFAKGLGRGLVGVAVKPTAGVFELAAKTAEGLRNTGRADGPERASRLRLPRMLHNGGLRPYNEVEALGGQMLRAVQHGRYAAEPLLRCVHAAEAGGLLLLTDLRLLLAWYDAESRPAGLEWQLSLHDVHSARCGIYDDRTLFLRMPASGAPAKLKPHEADHDVEVAVRCADAPACSVLCSALVDATGISSPSAITK
;
A
#
# COMPACT_ATOMS: atom_id res chain seq x y z
N VAL A 1 46.00 -43.95 -1.90
CA VAL A 1 44.64 -43.37 -1.67
C VAL A 1 43.87 -44.30 -0.73
N THR A 2 44.12 -44.25 0.57
CA THR A 2 43.52 -45.18 1.55
C THR A 2 43.20 -44.53 2.91
N GLY A 3 43.62 -43.27 3.14
CA GLY A 3 43.32 -42.50 4.35
C GLY A 3 42.00 -41.71 4.29
N PHE A 4 41.54 -41.31 3.11
CA PHE A 4 40.33 -40.48 2.95
C PHE A 4 39.04 -41.30 3.06
N ALA A 5 39.06 -42.57 2.62
CA ALA A 5 37.91 -43.48 2.70
C ALA A 5 37.60 -43.93 4.14
N LYS A 6 38.59 -43.98 5.03
CA LYS A 6 38.41 -44.37 6.44
C LYS A 6 37.86 -43.22 7.31
N GLY A 7 37.99 -41.97 6.84
CA GLY A 7 37.45 -40.77 7.49
C GLY A 7 35.97 -40.49 7.20
N LEU A 8 35.47 -40.90 6.03
CA LEU A 8 34.06 -40.68 5.65
C LEU A 8 33.08 -41.61 6.39
N GLY A 9 33.54 -42.81 6.76
CA GLY A 9 32.71 -43.83 7.44
C GLY A 9 32.39 -43.53 8.91
N ARG A 10 33.18 -42.70 9.60
CA ARG A 10 32.90 -42.28 10.99
C ARG A 10 32.17 -40.94 11.10
N GLY A 11 32.23 -40.10 10.07
CA GLY A 11 31.52 -38.81 10.04
C GLY A 11 30.01 -38.93 9.87
N LEU A 12 29.52 -39.98 9.20
CA LEU A 12 28.09 -40.23 9.00
C LEU A 12 27.39 -40.85 10.22
N VAL A 13 28.14 -41.56 11.09
CA VAL A 13 27.60 -42.17 12.31
C VAL A 13 27.28 -41.09 13.37
N GLY A 14 27.90 -39.91 13.29
CA GLY A 14 27.63 -38.76 14.17
C GLY A 14 26.52 -37.81 13.70
N VAL A 15 26.02 -37.93 12.47
CA VAL A 15 24.98 -37.04 11.91
C VAL A 15 23.56 -37.54 12.21
N ALA A 16 23.42 -38.79 12.67
CA ALA A 16 22.13 -39.42 12.94
C ALA A 16 21.63 -39.25 14.39
N VAL A 17 22.17 -38.33 15.18
CA VAL A 17 21.57 -37.97 16.48
C VAL A 17 20.47 -36.93 16.27
N LYS A 18 19.40 -37.40 15.60
CA LYS A 18 18.04 -36.83 15.49
C LYS A 18 17.94 -35.34 15.10
N PRO A 19 18.06 -35.00 13.80
CA PRO A 19 17.51 -33.73 13.28
C PRO A 19 15.98 -33.66 13.46
N THR A 20 15.33 -34.79 13.78
CA THR A 20 13.90 -34.88 14.07
C THR A 20 13.48 -34.07 15.29
N ALA A 21 14.30 -34.00 16.34
CA ALA A 21 13.97 -33.20 17.52
C ALA A 21 13.96 -31.69 17.19
N GLY A 22 14.90 -31.22 16.37
CA GLY A 22 15.00 -29.81 15.98
C GLY A 22 13.85 -29.32 15.09
N VAL A 23 13.32 -30.16 14.18
CA VAL A 23 12.18 -29.79 13.32
C VAL A 23 10.86 -29.82 14.11
N PHE A 24 10.66 -30.82 14.97
CA PHE A 24 9.46 -30.88 15.83
C PHE A 24 9.48 -29.80 16.92
N GLU A 25 10.63 -29.46 17.49
CA GLU A 25 10.76 -28.36 18.46
C GLU A 25 10.60 -26.99 17.78
N LEU A 26 11.11 -26.82 16.56
CA LEU A 26 10.86 -25.61 15.76
C LEU A 26 9.37 -25.49 15.37
N ALA A 27 8.74 -26.58 14.92
CA ALA A 27 7.32 -26.59 14.59
C ALA A 27 6.43 -26.39 15.83
N ALA A 28 6.78 -27.01 16.96
CA ALA A 28 6.08 -26.83 18.23
C ALA A 28 6.21 -25.39 18.74
N LYS A 29 7.41 -24.79 18.72
CA LYS A 29 7.61 -23.38 19.11
C LYS A 29 6.99 -22.40 18.12
N THR A 30 6.89 -22.75 16.84
CA THR A 30 6.17 -21.93 15.83
C THR A 30 4.65 -22.00 16.07
N ALA A 31 4.10 -23.18 16.37
CA ALA A 31 2.69 -23.38 16.68
C ALA A 31 2.29 -22.80 18.04
N GLU A 32 3.17 -22.90 19.05
CA GLU A 32 3.03 -22.29 20.36
C GLU A 32 3.17 -20.76 20.27
N GLY A 33 4.10 -20.26 19.44
CA GLY A 33 4.20 -18.84 19.09
C GLY A 33 2.93 -18.31 18.43
N LEU A 34 2.28 -19.09 17.56
CA LEU A 34 1.00 -18.73 16.93
C LEU A 34 -0.20 -18.83 17.90
N ARG A 35 -0.21 -19.79 18.82
CA ARG A 35 -1.26 -19.93 19.85
C ARG A 35 -1.14 -18.89 20.96
N ASN A 36 0.07 -18.56 21.41
CA ASN A 36 0.33 -17.49 22.39
C ASN A 36 0.11 -16.09 21.80
N THR A 37 0.19 -15.92 20.48
CA THR A 37 -0.21 -14.66 19.82
C THR A 37 -1.69 -14.63 19.42
N GLY A 38 -2.37 -15.78 19.35
CA GLY A 38 -3.77 -15.89 18.96
C GLY A 38 -4.82 -15.82 20.07
N ARG A 39 -4.41 -15.89 21.35
CA ARG A 39 -5.28 -15.66 22.52
C ARG A 39 -4.58 -14.75 23.53
N ALA A 40 -4.61 -13.45 23.26
CA ALA A 40 -4.31 -12.44 24.28
C ALA A 40 -5.61 -12.07 25.02
N ASP A 41 -6.15 -13.03 25.78
CA ASP A 41 -7.21 -12.79 26.76
C ASP A 41 -6.57 -12.33 28.08
N GLY A 42 -6.00 -11.11 28.08
CA GLY A 42 -5.38 -10.47 29.26
C GLY A 42 -5.52 -8.93 29.21
N PRO A 43 -5.67 -8.25 30.35
CA PRO A 43 -6.21 -6.88 30.44
C PRO A 43 -5.27 -5.74 30.01
N GLU A 44 -4.02 -6.02 29.63
CA GLU A 44 -3.12 -5.00 29.09
C GLU A 44 -2.67 -5.37 27.69
N ARG A 45 -3.44 -4.91 26.69
CA ARG A 45 -2.92 -4.76 25.33
C ARG A 45 -1.75 -3.79 25.40
N ALA A 46 -0.52 -4.28 25.24
CA ALA A 46 0.59 -3.41 24.88
C ALA A 46 0.17 -2.63 23.62
N SER A 47 -0.09 -1.33 23.77
CA SER A 47 -0.51 -0.49 22.66
C SER A 47 0.64 -0.41 21.67
N ARG A 48 0.35 -0.60 20.39
CA ARG A 48 1.38 -0.46 19.36
C ARG A 48 1.79 1.00 19.31
N LEU A 49 3.08 1.29 19.51
CA LEU A 49 3.64 2.64 19.37
C LEU A 49 3.60 3.17 17.94
N ARG A 50 3.53 2.27 16.94
CA ARG A 50 3.47 2.62 15.52
C ARG A 50 2.66 1.59 14.73
N LEU A 51 2.09 2.03 13.61
CA LEU A 51 1.37 1.15 12.70
C LEU A 51 2.30 0.14 11.99
N PRO A 52 1.76 -1.01 11.55
CA PRO A 52 2.52 -1.97 10.75
C PRO A 52 3.02 -1.34 9.44
N ARG A 53 4.26 -1.62 9.08
CA ARG A 53 4.84 -1.19 7.80
C ARG A 53 4.13 -1.87 6.62
N MET A 54 3.97 -1.15 5.51
CA MET A 54 3.54 -1.75 4.24
C MET A 54 4.67 -2.54 3.58
N LEU A 55 4.32 -3.73 3.09
CA LEU A 55 5.21 -4.57 2.31
C LEU A 55 4.96 -4.31 0.83
N HIS A 56 6.04 -4.10 0.09
CA HIS A 56 5.98 -3.84 -1.35
C HIS A 56 6.66 -4.99 -2.09
N ASN A 57 6.14 -5.31 -3.29
CA ASN A 57 6.71 -6.30 -4.18
C ASN A 57 8.04 -5.76 -4.74
N GLY A 58 9.15 -6.05 -4.05
CA GLY A 58 10.47 -5.47 -4.35
C GLY A 58 11.38 -5.31 -3.12
N GLY A 59 10.86 -5.57 -1.93
CA GLY A 59 11.65 -5.66 -0.70
C GLY A 59 11.18 -4.73 0.41
N LEU A 60 11.93 -4.73 1.52
CA LEU A 60 11.66 -3.87 2.66
C LEU A 60 12.11 -2.43 2.36
N ARG A 61 11.16 -1.49 2.38
CA ARG A 61 11.42 -0.05 2.33
C ARG A 61 11.57 0.53 3.74
N PRO A 62 12.22 1.70 3.90
CA PRO A 62 12.16 2.47 5.14
C PRO A 62 10.71 2.65 5.61
N TYR A 63 10.51 2.76 6.93
CA TYR A 63 9.16 3.00 7.45
C TYR A 63 8.66 4.35 6.96
N ASN A 64 7.46 4.35 6.39
CA ASN A 64 6.71 5.54 6.02
C ASN A 64 5.37 5.49 6.76
N GLU A 65 5.12 6.52 7.57
CA GLU A 65 3.91 6.61 8.39
C GLU A 65 2.65 6.77 7.54
N VAL A 66 2.71 7.55 6.48
CA VAL A 66 1.58 7.80 5.56
C VAL A 66 1.19 6.52 4.82
N GLU A 67 2.17 5.73 4.38
CA GLU A 67 1.90 4.40 3.81
C GLU A 67 1.32 3.43 4.85
N ALA A 68 1.81 3.46 6.10
CA ALA A 68 1.30 2.61 7.17
C ALA A 68 -0.18 2.93 7.49
N LEU A 69 -0.52 4.23 7.53
CA LEU A 69 -1.89 4.72 7.64
C LEU A 69 -2.74 4.26 6.44
N GLY A 70 -2.20 4.36 5.22
CA GLY A 70 -2.90 3.90 4.03
C GLY A 70 -3.20 2.40 4.06
N GLY A 71 -2.24 1.59 4.49
CA GLY A 71 -2.42 0.15 4.67
C GLY A 71 -3.44 -0.21 5.76
N GLN A 72 -3.53 0.58 6.84
CA GLN A 72 -4.59 0.42 7.83
C GLN A 72 -5.95 0.78 7.23
N MET A 73 -6.02 1.89 6.49
CA MET A 73 -7.24 2.38 5.86
C MET A 73 -7.84 1.35 4.90
N LEU A 74 -7.03 0.78 3.98
CA LEU A 74 -7.50 -0.24 3.01
C LEU A 74 -8.12 -1.48 3.68
N ARG A 75 -7.64 -1.86 4.86
CA ARG A 75 -8.17 -2.99 5.63
C ARG A 75 -9.45 -2.65 6.40
N ALA A 76 -9.64 -1.38 6.74
CA ALA A 76 -10.76 -0.93 7.55
C ALA A 76 -11.97 -0.49 6.71
N VAL A 77 -11.74 0.21 5.60
CA VAL A 77 -12.82 0.76 4.78
C VAL A 77 -13.61 -0.33 4.06
N GLN A 78 -14.92 -0.09 3.92
CA GLN A 78 -15.86 -0.98 3.23
C GLN A 78 -15.73 -2.45 3.64
N HIS A 79 -15.63 -2.73 4.94
CA HIS A 79 -15.49 -4.08 5.49
C HIS A 79 -14.27 -4.84 4.96
N GLY A 80 -13.17 -4.12 4.68
CA GLY A 80 -11.92 -4.72 4.21
C GLY A 80 -11.91 -5.13 2.74
N ARG A 81 -12.83 -4.58 1.93
CA ARG A 81 -12.89 -4.85 0.48
C ARG A 81 -11.55 -4.68 -0.23
N TYR A 82 -10.74 -3.72 0.21
CA TYR A 82 -9.45 -3.37 -0.42
C TYR A 82 -8.25 -3.95 0.33
N ALA A 83 -8.46 -4.83 1.31
CA ALA A 83 -7.39 -5.34 2.18
C ALA A 83 -6.31 -6.14 1.44
N ALA A 84 -6.66 -6.73 0.29
CA ALA A 84 -5.78 -7.53 -0.55
C ALA A 84 -5.17 -6.73 -1.72
N GLU A 85 -5.64 -5.50 -1.98
CA GLU A 85 -5.11 -4.69 -3.07
C GLU A 85 -3.74 -4.12 -2.67
N PRO A 86 -2.70 -4.22 -3.52
CA PRO A 86 -1.39 -3.68 -3.23
C PRO A 86 -1.42 -2.15 -3.24
N LEU A 87 -1.06 -1.54 -2.12
CA LEU A 87 -0.86 -0.09 -2.04
C LEU A 87 0.43 0.29 -2.77
N LEU A 88 0.32 1.06 -3.84
CA LEU A 88 1.46 1.57 -4.60
C LEU A 88 2.00 2.87 -3.99
N ARG A 89 1.09 3.78 -3.62
CA ARG A 89 1.43 5.08 -3.03
C ARG A 89 0.29 5.61 -2.16
N CYS A 90 0.65 6.34 -1.11
CA CYS A 90 -0.28 7.04 -0.24
C CYS A 90 0.23 8.45 0.02
N VAL A 91 -0.65 9.44 -0.09
CA VAL A 91 -0.36 10.85 0.23
C VAL A 91 -1.54 11.48 0.96
N HIS A 92 -1.29 12.57 1.69
CA HIS A 92 -2.36 13.35 2.30
C HIS A 92 -3.16 14.10 1.23
N ALA A 93 -4.49 14.07 1.38
CA ALA A 93 -5.39 14.93 0.62
C ALA A 93 -5.30 16.36 1.14
N ALA A 94 -5.86 17.31 0.39
CA ALA A 94 -5.81 18.72 0.77
C ALA A 94 -6.64 19.06 2.01
N GLU A 95 -7.67 18.29 2.31
CA GLU A 95 -8.48 18.49 3.51
C GLU A 95 -7.96 17.60 4.65
N ALA A 96 -8.08 18.12 5.87
CA ALA A 96 -7.47 17.51 7.04
C ALA A 96 -8.06 16.13 7.34
N GLY A 97 -7.18 15.15 7.61
CA GLY A 97 -7.59 13.77 7.86
C GLY A 97 -7.83 12.92 6.61
N GLY A 98 -7.71 13.50 5.41
CA GLY A 98 -7.91 12.80 4.15
C GLY A 98 -6.63 12.13 3.65
N LEU A 99 -6.78 10.93 3.09
CA LEU A 99 -5.72 10.19 2.40
C LEU A 99 -6.14 9.80 0.99
N LEU A 100 -5.26 10.09 0.04
CA LEU A 100 -5.32 9.57 -1.32
C LEU A 100 -4.50 8.28 -1.39
N LEU A 101 -5.18 7.17 -1.68
CA LEU A 101 -4.60 5.84 -1.75
C LEU A 101 -4.58 5.38 -3.21
N LEU A 102 -3.39 5.21 -3.76
CA LEU A 102 -3.18 4.65 -5.09
C LEU A 102 -2.87 3.16 -4.95
N THR A 103 -3.75 2.34 -5.51
CA THR A 103 -3.55 0.90 -5.68
C THR A 103 -3.16 0.60 -7.13
N ASP A 104 -3.01 -0.69 -7.47
CA ASP A 104 -2.85 -1.14 -8.86
C ASP A 104 -4.11 -0.98 -9.71
N LEU A 105 -5.30 -0.95 -9.10
CA LEU A 105 -6.58 -0.93 -9.82
C LEU A 105 -7.32 0.40 -9.74
N ARG A 106 -7.10 1.19 -8.68
CA ARG A 106 -7.94 2.34 -8.36
C ARG A 106 -7.22 3.43 -7.56
N LEU A 107 -7.71 4.65 -7.68
CA LEU A 107 -7.42 5.76 -6.77
C LEU A 107 -8.61 5.95 -5.82
N LEU A 108 -8.31 6.05 -4.53
CA LEU A 108 -9.30 6.13 -3.45
C LEU A 108 -9.06 7.39 -2.63
N LEU A 109 -10.14 8.07 -2.23
CA LEU A 109 -10.09 9.09 -1.17
C LEU A 109 -10.82 8.57 0.06
N ALA A 110 -10.11 8.51 1.19
CA ALA A 110 -10.65 8.03 2.45
C ALA A 110 -10.24 8.95 3.61
N TRP A 111 -11.03 8.94 4.69
CA TRP A 111 -10.89 9.88 5.80
C TRP A 111 -10.69 9.19 7.14
N TYR A 112 -9.90 9.83 7.99
CA TYR A 112 -9.87 9.58 9.42
C TYR A 112 -10.84 10.49 10.15
N ASP A 113 -11.39 10.01 11.27
CA ASP A 113 -12.12 10.85 12.22
C ASP A 113 -11.16 11.64 13.14
N ALA A 114 -11.74 12.46 14.03
CA ALA A 114 -10.97 13.26 14.99
C ALA A 114 -10.13 12.40 15.96
N GLU A 115 -10.52 11.15 16.19
CA GLU A 115 -9.81 10.19 17.03
C GLU A 115 -8.80 9.35 16.24
N SER A 116 -8.48 9.75 15.00
CA SER A 116 -7.54 9.04 14.12
C SER A 116 -7.94 7.59 13.83
N ARG A 117 -9.25 7.32 13.76
CA ARG A 117 -9.81 6.04 13.32
C ARG A 117 -10.29 6.15 11.87
N PRO A 118 -10.16 5.08 11.06
CA PRO A 118 -10.73 5.05 9.72
C PRO A 118 -12.24 5.34 9.75
N ALA A 119 -12.66 6.46 9.16
CA ALA A 119 -14.05 6.91 9.18
C ALA A 119 -14.84 6.39 7.96
N GLY A 120 -14.20 6.34 6.79
CA GLY A 120 -14.84 5.82 5.60
C GLY A 120 -14.15 6.18 4.30
N LEU A 121 -14.70 5.62 3.21
CA LEU A 121 -14.31 5.95 1.84
C LEU A 121 -15.25 7.03 1.30
N GLU A 122 -14.69 8.12 0.79
CA GLU A 122 -15.50 9.19 0.21
C GLU A 122 -15.87 8.90 -1.24
N TRP A 123 -14.88 8.61 -2.07
CA TRP A 123 -15.04 8.22 -3.47
C TRP A 123 -13.90 7.32 -3.92
N GLN A 124 -14.13 6.65 -5.04
CA GLN A 124 -13.14 5.84 -5.73
C GLN A 124 -13.25 6.06 -7.24
N LEU A 125 -12.15 5.88 -7.95
CA LEU A 125 -12.13 5.83 -9.41
C LEU A 125 -11.22 4.69 -9.88
N SER A 126 -11.59 4.05 -10.98
CA SER A 126 -10.81 2.98 -11.60
C SER A 126 -9.64 3.59 -12.38
N LEU A 127 -8.45 3.01 -12.26
CA LEU A 127 -7.31 3.43 -13.08
C LEU A 127 -7.46 3.02 -14.54
N HIS A 128 -8.30 2.02 -14.84
CA HIS A 128 -8.59 1.61 -16.23
C HIS A 128 -9.32 2.70 -17.03
N ASP A 129 -10.10 3.54 -16.35
CA ASP A 129 -10.84 4.64 -17.00
C ASP A 129 -9.97 5.90 -17.14
N VAL A 130 -8.77 5.93 -16.55
CA VAL A 130 -7.88 7.09 -16.65
C VAL A 130 -7.20 7.07 -18.00
N HIS A 131 -7.38 8.13 -18.81
CA HIS A 131 -6.73 8.32 -20.10
C HIS A 131 -5.47 9.19 -20.02
N SER A 132 -5.39 10.11 -19.05
CA SER A 132 -4.20 10.92 -18.78
C SER A 132 -4.21 11.52 -17.39
N ALA A 133 -3.03 11.70 -16.80
CA ALA A 133 -2.84 12.38 -15.53
C ALA A 133 -1.77 13.46 -15.64
N ARG A 134 -2.01 14.62 -15.01
CA ARG A 134 -1.02 15.71 -14.95
C ARG A 134 -1.16 16.52 -13.67
N CYS A 135 -0.04 17.02 -13.15
CA CYS A 135 -0.06 18.06 -12.13
C CYS A 135 -0.44 19.41 -12.76
N GLY A 136 -1.13 20.26 -11.99
CA GLY A 136 -1.39 21.64 -12.38
C GLY A 136 -0.08 22.42 -12.56
N ILE A 137 -0.04 23.27 -13.61
CA ILE A 137 1.13 24.10 -13.92
C ILE A 137 1.21 25.29 -12.96
N TYR A 138 0.06 25.89 -12.63
CA TYR A 138 -0.06 27.05 -11.74
C TYR A 138 -0.50 26.69 -10.33
N ASP A 139 -1.17 25.53 -10.17
CA ASP A 139 -1.59 24.96 -8.89
C ASP A 139 -0.93 23.60 -8.74
N ASP A 140 0.27 23.62 -8.16
CA ASP A 140 1.15 22.46 -8.00
C ASP A 140 0.60 21.40 -7.04
N ARG A 141 -0.52 21.67 -6.36
CA ARG A 141 -1.20 20.75 -5.45
C ARG A 141 -2.36 20.00 -6.08
N THR A 142 -2.75 20.35 -7.30
CA THR A 142 -3.90 19.73 -7.96
C THR A 142 -3.46 18.76 -9.05
N LEU A 143 -3.94 17.52 -8.94
CA LEU A 143 -3.80 16.46 -9.93
C LEU A 143 -5.05 16.46 -10.81
N PHE A 144 -4.85 16.66 -12.12
CA PHE A 144 -5.92 16.59 -13.12
C PHE A 144 -5.89 15.21 -13.77
N LEU A 145 -7.04 14.54 -13.76
CA LEU A 145 -7.24 13.24 -14.38
C LEU A 145 -8.28 13.38 -15.49
N ARG A 146 -7.96 12.87 -16.68
CA ARG A 146 -8.86 12.82 -17.82
C ARG A 146 -9.38 11.40 -17.99
N MET A 147 -10.69 11.25 -18.19
CA MET A 147 -11.39 9.96 -18.21
C MET A 147 -12.74 10.09 -18.94
N PRO A 148 -13.39 8.99 -19.36
CA PRO A 148 -14.77 9.07 -19.84
C PRO A 148 -15.70 9.50 -18.70
N ALA A 149 -16.80 10.18 -19.04
CA ALA A 149 -17.76 10.68 -18.05
C ALA A 149 -18.33 9.57 -17.14
N SER A 150 -18.42 8.33 -17.63
CA SER A 150 -18.85 7.16 -16.87
C SER A 150 -17.88 6.73 -15.77
N GLY A 151 -16.58 7.06 -15.90
CA GLY A 151 -15.54 6.73 -14.94
C GLY A 151 -15.36 7.78 -13.84
N ALA A 152 -15.91 8.97 -14.03
CA ALA A 152 -15.79 10.05 -13.06
C ALA A 152 -16.65 9.79 -11.81
N PRO A 153 -16.09 9.91 -10.59
CA PRO A 153 -16.87 9.72 -9.38
C PRO A 153 -17.86 10.89 -9.21
N ALA A 154 -19.11 10.58 -8.84
CA ALA A 154 -20.20 11.55 -8.74
C ALA A 154 -19.93 12.74 -7.78
N LYS A 155 -19.00 12.59 -6.83
CA LYS A 155 -18.62 13.65 -5.88
C LYS A 155 -17.60 14.64 -6.45
N LEU A 156 -16.82 14.26 -7.46
CA LEU A 156 -15.94 15.19 -8.14
C LEU A 156 -16.73 15.90 -9.23
N LYS A 157 -16.61 17.22 -9.30
CA LYS A 157 -17.23 18.01 -10.38
C LYS A 157 -16.36 17.86 -11.63
N PRO A 158 -16.83 17.17 -12.69
CA PRO A 158 -16.09 17.12 -13.94
C PRO A 158 -16.10 18.50 -14.59
N HIS A 159 -14.96 18.93 -15.11
CA HIS A 159 -14.88 19.95 -16.13
C HIS A 159 -15.00 19.27 -17.49
N GLU A 160 -15.93 19.74 -18.31
CA GLU A 160 -16.19 19.17 -19.63
C GLU A 160 -15.01 19.44 -20.57
N ALA A 161 -14.54 18.40 -21.26
CA ALA A 161 -13.41 18.45 -22.18
C ALA A 161 -13.72 17.65 -23.45
N ASP A 162 -14.52 18.25 -24.33
CA ASP A 162 -14.91 17.73 -25.65
C ASP A 162 -15.58 16.34 -25.62
N HIS A 163 -14.80 15.25 -25.51
CA HIS A 163 -15.27 13.86 -25.46
C HIS A 163 -14.94 13.15 -24.14
N ASP A 164 -13.99 13.70 -23.37
CA ASP A 164 -13.61 13.22 -22.05
C ASP A 164 -14.04 14.24 -20.99
N VAL A 165 -14.03 13.82 -19.73
CA VAL A 165 -14.15 14.74 -18.59
C VAL A 165 -12.82 14.85 -17.88
N GLU A 166 -12.58 16.02 -17.32
CA GLU A 166 -11.43 16.28 -16.47
C GLU A 166 -11.87 16.46 -15.02
N VAL A 167 -11.30 15.68 -14.12
CA VAL A 167 -11.55 15.78 -12.68
C VAL A 167 -10.30 16.28 -11.97
N ALA A 168 -10.49 17.20 -11.02
CA ALA A 168 -9.44 17.77 -10.20
C ALA A 168 -9.40 17.08 -8.84
N VAL A 169 -8.23 16.56 -8.45
CA VAL A 169 -7.96 15.94 -7.16
C VAL A 169 -6.91 16.77 -6.43
N ARG A 170 -7.26 17.31 -5.27
CA ARG A 170 -6.35 18.17 -4.50
C ARG A 170 -5.54 17.39 -3.48
N CYS A 171 -4.22 17.53 -3.56
CA CYS A 171 -3.24 17.00 -2.61
C CYS A 171 -2.93 18.03 -1.50
N ALA A 172 -2.37 17.57 -0.39
CA ALA A 172 -1.97 18.44 0.73
C ALA A 172 -0.95 19.52 0.30
N ASP A 173 0.03 19.11 -0.49
CA ASP A 173 1.15 19.94 -0.95
C ASP A 173 1.64 19.51 -2.34
N ALA A 174 2.55 20.30 -2.89
CA ALA A 174 3.12 20.09 -4.22
C ALA A 174 3.96 18.81 -4.32
N PRO A 175 4.83 18.48 -3.35
CA PRO A 175 5.55 17.21 -3.35
C PRO A 175 4.61 15.99 -3.36
N ALA A 176 3.54 16.00 -2.56
CA ALA A 176 2.53 14.95 -2.53
C ALA A 176 1.86 14.77 -3.91
N CYS A 177 1.51 15.88 -4.56
CA CYS A 177 0.93 15.86 -5.90
C CYS A 177 1.89 15.26 -6.93
N SER A 178 3.15 15.71 -6.93
CA SER A 178 4.19 15.21 -7.84
C SER A 178 4.46 13.72 -7.65
N VAL A 179 4.61 13.27 -6.40
CA VAL A 179 4.82 11.86 -6.07
C VAL A 179 3.63 11.00 -6.48
N LEU A 180 2.40 11.47 -6.24
CA LEU A 180 1.19 10.76 -6.64
C LEU A 180 1.06 10.69 -8.17
N CYS A 181 1.32 11.79 -8.86
CA CYS A 181 1.28 11.85 -10.33
C CYS A 181 2.30 10.91 -10.96
N SER A 182 3.55 10.91 -10.48
CA SER A 182 4.58 9.99 -10.96
C SER A 182 4.15 8.55 -10.76
N ALA A 183 3.69 8.18 -9.56
CA ALA A 183 3.27 6.82 -9.27
C ALA A 183 2.06 6.39 -10.11
N LEU A 184 1.15 7.30 -10.44
CA LEU A 184 -0.01 7.03 -11.28
C LEU A 184 0.40 6.83 -12.74
N VAL A 185 1.30 7.67 -13.27
CA VAL A 185 1.89 7.50 -14.60
C VAL A 185 2.59 6.14 -14.71
N ASP A 186 3.37 5.77 -13.69
CA ASP A 186 4.04 4.46 -13.63
C ASP A 186 3.03 3.30 -13.58
N ALA A 187 1.94 3.43 -12.80
CA ALA A 187 0.93 2.39 -12.64
C ALA A 187 0.05 2.21 -13.88
N THR A 188 -0.28 3.30 -14.57
CA THR A 188 -1.15 3.29 -15.75
C THR A 188 -0.39 3.07 -17.07
N GLY A 189 0.93 3.31 -17.08
CA GLY A 189 1.74 3.29 -18.29
C GLY A 189 1.41 4.41 -19.28
N ILE A 190 0.63 5.41 -18.84
CA ILE A 190 0.19 6.52 -19.69
C ILE A 190 1.27 7.59 -19.72
N SER A 191 1.72 7.97 -20.91
CA SER A 191 2.69 9.06 -21.07
C SER A 191 2.15 10.37 -20.50
N SER A 192 2.88 10.98 -19.55
CA SER A 192 2.64 12.37 -19.15
C SER A 192 2.80 13.27 -20.38
N PRO A 193 1.81 14.10 -20.76
CA PRO A 193 2.04 15.10 -21.79
C PRO A 193 3.11 16.04 -21.25
N SER A 194 4.31 15.95 -21.82
CA SER A 194 5.47 16.75 -21.43
C SER A 194 5.05 18.20 -21.24
N ALA A 195 5.37 18.75 -20.07
CA ALA A 195 5.31 20.17 -19.81
C ALA A 195 5.94 20.89 -21.00
N ILE A 196 5.11 21.55 -21.81
CA ILE A 196 5.55 22.37 -22.93
C ILE A 196 6.41 23.46 -22.31
N THR A 197 7.70 23.32 -22.47
CA THR A 197 8.69 24.33 -22.17
C THR A 197 8.35 25.54 -23.02
N LYS A 198 7.98 26.65 -22.38
CA LYS A 198 8.04 27.99 -22.96
C LYS A 198 8.92 28.83 -22.07
#